data_AF-A0A8K0WWU1-F1
#
_entry.id   AF-A0A8K0WWU1-F1
#
_cell.length_a   1.000
_cell.length_b   1.000
_cell.length_c   1.000
_cell.angle_alpha   90.00
_cell.angle_beta   90.00
_cell.angle_gamma   90.00
#
_symmetry.space_group_name_H-M   'P 1'
#
loop_
_entity.id
_entity.type
_entity.pdbx_description
1 polymer ?
#
loop_
_entity_poly.entity_id
_entity_poly.type
_entity_poly.pdbx_seq_one_letter_code
_entity_poly.pdbx_strand_id
1 'polypeptide(L)'
;MPPPSQLVIATNSVRRLLKEEASYHKELAQQQEAIKKLEEKTKSGQGNEDDNAEYMLKQQVGQLQPQALATSLLSTELTLYAQQLAVDQTKAVFGPLRERIDAAVEKLEEKVALEESSGAPDAEIEQAKAALEEAKSTKNGSA
;
A
#
# COMPACT_ATOMS: atom_id res chain seq x y z
N MET A 1 17.65 20.16 -24.24
CA MET A 1 17.69 20.53 -22.80
C MET A 1 18.95 19.91 -22.20
N PRO A 2 19.63 20.59 -21.26
CA PRO A 2 20.73 19.97 -20.52
C PRO A 2 20.21 18.78 -19.68
N PRO A 3 21.06 17.78 -19.40
CA PRO A 3 20.70 16.68 -18.50
C PRO A 3 20.47 17.20 -17.07
N PRO A 4 19.61 16.53 -16.28
CA PRO A 4 19.36 16.93 -14.89
C PRO A 4 20.62 16.79 -14.03
N SER A 5 20.78 17.69 -13.06
CA SER A 5 21.88 17.65 -12.10
C SER A 5 21.79 16.42 -11.19
N GLN A 6 22.90 16.10 -10.52
CA GLN A 6 22.94 15.01 -9.55
C GLN A 6 22.02 15.30 -8.34
N LEU A 7 21.94 16.56 -7.90
CA LEU A 7 21.03 16.99 -6.83
C LEU A 7 19.56 16.80 -7.23
N VAL A 8 19.19 17.19 -8.46
CA VAL A 8 17.84 16.96 -8.99
C VAL A 8 17.51 15.47 -9.08
N ILE A 9 18.46 14.64 -9.51
CA ILE A 9 18.28 13.18 -9.57
C ILE A 9 18.05 12.61 -8.15
N ALA A 10 18.87 13.00 -7.17
CA ALA A 10 18.72 12.54 -5.79
C ALA A 10 17.38 12.99 -5.18
N THR A 11 17.00 14.25 -5.39
CA THR A 11 15.71 14.82 -4.96
C THR A 11 14.53 14.02 -5.53
N ASN A 12 14.57 13.71 -6.82
CA ASN A 12 13.52 12.94 -7.49
C ASN A 12 13.47 11.49 -6.99
N SER A 13 14.60 10.89 -6.64
CA SER A 13 14.66 9.55 -6.05
C SER A 13 13.91 9.50 -4.72
N VAL A 14 14.18 10.45 -3.81
CA VAL A 14 13.46 10.54 -2.51
C VAL A 14 11.96 10.70 -2.74
N ARG A 15 11.55 11.69 -3.55
CA ARG A 15 10.12 11.92 -3.83
C ARG A 15 9.40 10.71 -4.42
N ARG A 16 10.08 9.93 -5.28
CA ARG A 16 9.47 8.72 -5.86
C ARG A 16 9.25 7.66 -4.77
N LEU A 17 10.23 7.44 -3.91
CA LEU A 17 10.13 6.46 -2.82
C LEU A 17 9.06 6.86 -1.80
N LEU A 18 8.95 8.15 -1.45
CA LEU A 18 7.87 8.64 -0.57
C LEU A 18 6.48 8.43 -1.18
N LYS A 19 6.33 8.65 -2.50
CA LYS A 19 5.07 8.36 -3.20
C LYS A 19 4.76 6.87 -3.25
N GLU A 20 5.79 6.03 -3.41
CA GLU A 20 5.66 4.57 -3.36
C GLU A 20 5.16 4.12 -1.98
N GLU A 21 5.76 4.62 -0.89
CA GLU A 21 5.32 4.33 0.49
C GLU A 21 3.88 4.78 0.73
N ALA A 22 3.53 6.01 0.31
CA ALA A 22 2.16 6.51 0.40
C ALA A 22 1.15 5.67 -0.40
N SER A 23 1.56 5.11 -1.54
CA SER A 23 0.72 4.21 -2.33
C SER A 23 0.46 2.90 -1.59
N TYR A 24 1.49 2.30 -1.00
CA TYR A 24 1.33 1.07 -0.21
C TYR A 24 0.48 1.28 1.04
N HIS A 25 0.53 2.45 1.68
CA HIS A 25 -0.37 2.77 2.79
C HIS A 25 -1.85 2.81 2.35
N LYS A 26 -2.14 3.38 1.18
CA LYS A 26 -3.50 3.39 0.63
C LYS A 26 -3.97 1.98 0.29
N GLU A 27 -3.11 1.17 -0.32
CA GLU A 27 -3.42 -0.23 -0.63
C GLU A 27 -3.72 -1.03 0.64
N LEU A 28 -2.87 -0.90 1.66
CA LEU A 28 -3.05 -1.56 2.95
C LEU A 28 -4.39 -1.19 3.59
N ALA A 29 -4.74 0.11 3.58
CA ALA A 29 -6.02 0.57 4.13
C ALA A 29 -7.22 -0.04 3.37
N GLN A 30 -7.17 -0.06 2.03
CA GLN A 30 -8.22 -0.67 1.21
C GLN A 30 -8.36 -2.18 1.45
N GLN A 31 -7.24 -2.90 1.56
CA GLN A 31 -7.24 -4.32 1.88
C GLN A 31 -7.82 -4.60 3.27
N GLN A 32 -7.47 -3.79 4.28
CA GLN A 32 -8.01 -3.91 5.64
C GLN A 32 -9.52 -3.63 5.69
N GLU A 33 -10.01 -2.65 4.94
CA GLU A 33 -11.46 -2.41 4.81
C GLU A 33 -12.19 -3.57 4.13
N ALA A 34 -11.58 -4.18 3.10
CA ALA A 34 -12.14 -5.34 2.42
C ALA A 34 -12.23 -6.56 3.36
N ILE A 35 -11.17 -6.84 4.13
CA ILE A 35 -11.15 -7.90 5.15
C ILE A 35 -12.23 -7.65 6.19
N LYS A 36 -12.35 -6.42 6.71
CA LYS A 36 -13.37 -6.08 7.71
C LYS A 36 -14.79 -6.38 7.19
N LYS A 37 -15.09 -6.01 5.94
CA LYS A 37 -16.38 -6.31 5.31
C LYS A 37 -16.60 -7.81 5.13
N LEU A 38 -15.57 -8.58 4.74
CA LEU A 38 -15.66 -10.03 4.64
C LEU A 38 -15.88 -10.69 6.00
N GLU A 39 -15.18 -10.23 7.05
CA GLU A 39 -15.39 -10.71 8.41
C GLU A 39 -16.79 -10.44 8.95
N GLU A 40 -17.36 -9.26 8.64
CA GLU A 40 -18.73 -8.94 9.02
C GLU A 40 -19.73 -9.85 8.31
N LYS A 41 -19.52 -10.15 7.02
CA LYS A 41 -20.34 -11.11 6.25
C LYS A 41 -20.23 -12.54 6.76
N THR A 42 -19.04 -13.00 7.15
CA THR A 42 -18.87 -14.35 7.73
C THR A 42 -19.49 -14.45 9.13
N LYS A 43 -19.38 -13.39 9.96
CA LYS A 43 -19.99 -13.34 11.29
C LYS A 43 -21.51 -13.23 11.28
N SER A 44 -22.11 -12.53 10.31
CA SER A 44 -23.58 -12.38 10.21
C SER A 44 -24.29 -13.61 9.65
N GLY A 45 -23.55 -14.64 9.19
CA GLY A 45 -24.14 -15.79 8.50
C GLY A 45 -24.67 -15.48 7.10
N GLN A 46 -24.50 -14.24 6.61
CA GLN A 46 -24.78 -13.83 5.22
C GLN A 46 -23.62 -14.20 4.28
N GLY A 47 -23.10 -15.42 4.41
CA GLY A 47 -22.33 -16.06 3.33
C GLY A 47 -23.23 -16.50 2.15
N ASN A 48 -24.54 -16.24 2.23
CA ASN A 48 -25.56 -16.71 1.30
C ASN A 48 -26.24 -15.63 0.45
N GLU A 49 -25.86 -14.36 0.56
CA GLU A 49 -26.42 -13.27 -0.24
C GLU A 49 -25.43 -12.83 -1.32
N ASP A 50 -25.08 -13.78 -2.18
CA ASP A 50 -24.77 -13.43 -3.56
C ASP A 50 -26.14 -13.27 -4.23
N ASP A 51 -26.43 -12.19 -4.95
CA ASP A 51 -27.73 -11.99 -5.65
C ASP A 51 -28.02 -13.09 -6.71
N ASN A 52 -27.07 -14.02 -6.90
CA ASN A 52 -27.23 -15.24 -7.68
C ASN A 52 -27.72 -16.45 -6.84
N ALA A 53 -27.62 -16.42 -5.51
CA ALA A 53 -28.05 -17.47 -4.60
C ALA A 53 -29.57 -17.64 -4.58
N GLU A 54 -30.33 -16.55 -4.69
CA GLU A 54 -31.81 -16.61 -4.68
C GLU A 54 -32.37 -17.27 -5.96
N TYR A 55 -31.76 -16.98 -7.12
CA TYR A 55 -32.11 -17.64 -8.40
C TYR A 55 -31.63 -19.09 -8.45
N MET A 56 -30.42 -19.37 -7.93
CA MET A 56 -29.90 -20.73 -7.80
C MET A 56 -30.72 -21.58 -6.81
N LEU A 57 -31.19 -21.01 -5.70
CA LEU A 57 -32.10 -21.66 -4.75
C LEU A 57 -33.44 -22.00 -5.40
N LYS A 58 -34.00 -21.14 -6.25
CA LYS A 58 -35.28 -21.46 -6.92
C LYS A 58 -35.17 -22.64 -7.89
N GLN A 59 -33.99 -22.87 -8.48
CA GLN A 59 -33.69 -24.07 -9.27
C GLN A 59 -33.21 -25.27 -8.43
N GLN A 60 -32.46 -25.03 -7.35
CA GLN A 60 -31.84 -26.07 -6.52
C GLN A 60 -32.70 -26.55 -5.34
N VAL A 61 -33.66 -25.79 -4.83
CA VAL A 61 -34.57 -26.21 -3.74
C VAL A 61 -35.47 -27.38 -4.18
N GLY A 62 -35.66 -27.56 -5.50
CA GLY A 62 -36.27 -28.77 -6.03
C GLY A 62 -35.37 -30.01 -6.03
N GLN A 63 -34.03 -29.89 -5.90
CA GLN A 63 -33.10 -30.99 -6.18
C GLN A 63 -31.82 -31.13 -5.33
N LEU A 64 -31.38 -30.19 -4.48
CA LEU A 64 -30.01 -30.24 -3.93
C LEU A 64 -29.83 -30.14 -2.41
N GLN A 65 -28.87 -30.94 -1.97
CA GLN A 65 -28.54 -31.39 -0.62
C GLN A 65 -27.77 -30.35 0.21
N PRO A 66 -27.76 -30.48 1.56
CA PRO A 66 -27.07 -29.59 2.51
C PRO A 66 -25.55 -29.37 2.30
N GLN A 67 -24.89 -30.11 1.39
CA GLN A 67 -23.48 -29.92 1.07
C GLN A 67 -23.19 -28.61 0.32
N ALA A 68 -24.16 -28.04 -0.39
CA ALA A 68 -23.95 -26.80 -1.16
C ALA A 68 -23.67 -25.57 -0.28
N LEU A 69 -24.27 -25.49 0.92
CA LEU A 69 -24.03 -24.43 1.90
C LEU A 69 -22.62 -24.49 2.51
N ALA A 70 -22.11 -25.70 2.76
CA ALA A 70 -20.75 -25.89 3.29
C ALA A 70 -19.68 -25.46 2.27
N THR A 71 -19.91 -25.67 0.97
CA THR A 71 -18.99 -25.25 -0.10
C THR A 71 -18.88 -23.73 -0.22
N SER A 72 -19.98 -22.99 -0.01
CA SER A 72 -19.99 -21.51 -0.04
C SER A 72 -19.29 -20.89 1.18
N LEU A 73 -19.47 -21.47 2.37
CA LEU A 73 -18.75 -21.03 3.56
C LEU A 73 -17.24 -21.28 3.43
N LEU A 74 -16.84 -22.45 2.91
CA LEU A 74 -15.44 -22.79 2.68
C LEU A 74 -14.76 -21.87 1.66
N SER A 75 -15.47 -21.41 0.61
CA SER A 75 -14.92 -20.47 -0.37
C SER A 75 -14.71 -19.06 0.20
N THR A 76 -15.60 -18.62 1.10
CA THR A 76 -15.48 -17.32 1.77
C THR A 76 -14.32 -17.31 2.76
N GLU A 77 -14.14 -18.38 3.55
CA GLU A 77 -13.00 -18.55 4.45
C GLU A 77 -11.66 -18.57 3.70
N LEU A 78 -11.62 -19.28 2.56
CA LEU A 78 -10.44 -19.30 1.69
C LEU A 78 -10.11 -17.91 1.14
N THR A 79 -11.13 -17.13 0.78
CA THR A 79 -10.97 -15.75 0.28
C THR A 79 -10.45 -14.83 1.38
N LEU A 80 -10.96 -14.95 2.60
CA LEU A 80 -10.49 -14.20 3.76
C LEU A 80 -9.02 -14.49 4.05
N TYR A 81 -8.63 -15.77 4.04
CA TYR A 81 -7.24 -16.18 4.19
C TYR A 81 -6.33 -15.59 3.09
N ALA A 82 -6.78 -15.65 1.83
CA ALA A 82 -6.02 -15.07 0.72
C ALA A 82 -5.85 -13.54 0.86
N GLN A 83 -6.87 -12.82 1.32
CA GLN A 83 -6.76 -11.38 1.57
C GLN A 83 -5.83 -11.06 2.75
N GLN A 84 -5.88 -11.85 3.82
CA GLN A 84 -4.95 -11.69 4.95
C GLN A 84 -3.51 -11.90 4.51
N LEU A 85 -3.26 -12.89 3.66
CA LEU A 85 -1.93 -13.10 3.07
C LEU A 85 -1.47 -11.92 2.22
N ALA A 86 -2.36 -11.35 1.40
CA ALA A 86 -2.05 -10.15 0.61
C ALA A 86 -1.68 -8.95 1.51
N VAL A 87 -2.42 -8.75 2.62
CA VAL A 87 -2.09 -7.74 3.64
C VAL A 87 -0.71 -7.96 4.23
N ASP A 88 -0.37 -9.20 4.58
CA ASP A 88 0.91 -9.52 5.19
C ASP A 88 2.07 -9.34 4.20
N GLN A 89 1.84 -9.65 2.91
CA GLN A 89 2.79 -9.35 1.83
C GLN A 89 3.00 -7.84 1.66
N THR A 90 1.93 -7.04 1.64
CA THR A 90 2.05 -5.57 1.59
C THR A 90 2.73 -5.00 2.84
N LYS A 91 2.47 -5.55 4.02
CA LYS A 91 3.20 -5.16 5.24
C LYS A 91 4.69 -5.45 5.13
N ALA A 92 5.06 -6.60 4.55
CA ALA A 92 6.46 -7.00 4.41
C ALA A 92 7.27 -6.07 3.49
N VAL A 93 6.63 -5.36 2.55
CA VAL A 93 7.37 -4.42 1.67
C VAL A 93 7.80 -3.13 2.36
N PHE A 94 7.12 -2.71 3.44
CA PHE A 94 7.43 -1.43 4.11
C PHE A 94 8.81 -1.40 4.74
N GLY A 95 9.27 -2.50 5.35
CA GLY A 95 10.60 -2.55 5.99
C GLY A 95 11.73 -2.22 4.99
N PRO A 96 11.92 -3.03 3.93
CA PRO A 96 12.91 -2.75 2.90
C PRO A 96 12.70 -1.41 2.17
N LEU A 97 11.45 -0.96 1.99
CA LEU A 97 11.17 0.33 1.36
C LEU A 97 11.65 1.50 2.23
N ARG A 98 11.42 1.45 3.54
CA ARG A 98 11.89 2.46 4.49
C ARG A 98 13.41 2.52 4.56
N GLU A 99 14.09 1.38 4.53
CA GLU A 99 15.56 1.35 4.42
C GLU A 99 16.06 2.05 3.15
N ARG A 100 15.37 1.85 2.02
CA ARG A 100 15.70 2.54 0.75
C ARG A 100 15.42 4.04 0.81
N ILE A 101 14.36 4.45 1.50
CA ILE A 101 14.07 5.88 1.76
C ILE A 101 15.20 6.47 2.59
N ASP A 102 15.60 5.81 3.68
CA ASP A 102 16.64 6.28 4.59
C ASP A 102 17.98 6.46 3.88
N ALA A 103 18.40 5.46 3.10
CA ALA A 103 19.62 5.57 2.30
C ALA A 103 19.55 6.68 1.23
N ALA A 104 18.37 6.91 0.64
CA ALA A 104 18.18 7.99 -0.33
C ALA A 104 18.18 9.37 0.33
N VAL A 105 17.64 9.50 1.54
CA VAL A 105 17.65 10.72 2.35
C VAL A 105 19.06 11.07 2.75
N GLU A 106 19.83 10.12 3.31
CA GLU A 106 21.24 10.33 3.69
C GLU A 106 22.05 10.82 2.49
N LYS A 107 21.90 10.16 1.33
CA LYS A 107 22.57 10.58 0.10
C LYS A 107 22.14 11.98 -0.37
N LEU A 108 20.89 12.36 -0.18
CA LEU A 108 20.40 13.70 -0.54
C LEU A 108 20.98 14.77 0.40
N GLU A 109 21.06 14.49 1.70
CA GLU A 109 21.69 15.36 2.69
C GLU A 109 23.16 15.63 2.38
N GLU A 110 23.92 14.58 2.04
CA GLU A 110 25.32 14.71 1.60
C GLU A 110 25.46 15.60 0.36
N LYS A 111 24.56 15.44 -0.63
CA LYS A 111 24.57 16.22 -1.87
C LYS A 111 24.22 17.68 -1.63
N VAL A 112 23.24 17.97 -0.77
CA VAL A 112 22.90 19.33 -0.37
C VAL A 112 24.09 20.01 0.30
N ALA A 113 24.75 19.35 1.26
CA ALA A 113 25.91 19.91 1.95
C ALA A 113 27.07 20.23 0.98
N LEU A 114 27.31 19.36 -0.02
CA LEU A 114 28.32 19.60 -1.04
C LEU A 114 27.97 20.77 -1.96
N GLU A 115 26.71 20.86 -2.39
CA GLU A 115 26.24 21.88 -3.34
C GLU A 115 26.09 23.28 -2.71
N GLU A 116 25.77 23.36 -1.42
CA GLU A 116 25.81 24.61 -0.64
C GLU A 116 27.22 25.23 -0.59
N SER A 117 28.26 24.39 -0.61
CA SER A 117 29.66 24.86 -0.62
C SER A 117 30.19 25.20 -2.02
N SER A 118 29.52 24.74 -3.08
CA SER A 118 30.00 24.81 -4.46
C SER A 118 29.16 25.70 -5.40
N GLY A 119 28.12 26.35 -4.87
CA GLY A 119 27.37 27.40 -5.57
C GLY A 119 26.33 26.88 -6.58
N ALA A 120 25.67 25.76 -6.28
CA ALA A 120 24.55 25.27 -7.09
C ALA A 120 23.38 26.26 -7.13
N PRO A 121 22.44 26.14 -8.09
CA PRO A 121 21.30 27.03 -8.18
C PRO A 121 20.45 26.96 -6.90
N ASP A 122 20.19 28.10 -6.27
CA ASP A 122 19.41 28.19 -5.02
C ASP A 122 18.09 27.40 -5.10
N ALA A 123 17.42 27.43 -6.26
CA ALA A 123 16.18 26.71 -6.50
C ALA A 123 16.30 25.18 -6.40
N GLU A 124 17.43 24.57 -6.79
CA GLU A 124 17.64 23.12 -6.67
C GLU A 124 17.89 22.72 -5.22
N ILE A 125 18.64 23.55 -4.48
CA ILE A 125 18.88 23.36 -3.04
C ILE A 125 17.57 23.49 -2.25
N GLU A 126 16.73 24.48 -2.56
CA GLU A 126 15.41 24.63 -1.93
C GLU A 126 14.51 23.42 -2.17
N GLN A 127 14.48 22.89 -3.40
CA GLN A 127 13.69 21.70 -3.71
C GLN A 127 14.19 20.45 -2.99
N ALA A 128 15.50 20.30 -2.86
CA ALA A 128 16.11 19.20 -2.12
C ALA A 128 15.76 19.27 -0.63
N LYS A 129 15.88 20.45 -0.02
CA LYS A 129 15.48 20.68 1.39
C LYS A 129 14.00 20.41 1.62
N ALA A 130 13.13 20.83 0.70
CA ALA A 130 11.70 20.53 0.79
C ALA A 130 11.41 19.01 0.76
N ALA A 131 12.13 18.24 -0.07
CA ALA A 131 11.99 16.79 -0.11
C ALA A 131 12.49 16.11 1.18
N LEU A 132 13.54 16.65 1.82
CA LEU A 132 14.02 16.18 3.11
C LEU A 132 13.00 16.44 4.24
N GLU A 133 12.37 17.61 4.25
CA GLU A 133 11.31 17.92 5.22
C GLU A 133 10.05 17.07 5.00
N GLU A 134 9.70 16.77 3.75
CA GLU A 134 8.63 15.82 3.42
C GLU A 134 8.95 14.42 3.99
N ALA A 135 10.18 13.93 3.79
CA ALA A 135 10.62 12.64 4.31
C ALA A 135 10.63 12.57 5.87
N LYS A 136 10.99 13.66 6.54
CA LYS A 136 10.91 13.74 8.01
C LYS A 136 9.46 13.71 8.50
N SER A 137 8.58 14.39 7.77
CA SER A 137 7.15 14.46 8.10
C SER A 137 6.47 13.10 7.93
N THR A 138 6.81 12.33 6.89
CA THR A 138 6.27 10.98 6.69
C THR A 138 6.77 10.01 7.75
N LYS A 139 8.04 10.08 8.17
CA LYS A 139 8.57 9.28 9.30
C LYS A 139 7.81 9.52 10.60
N ASN A 140 7.47 10.78 10.91
CA ASN A 140 6.81 11.14 12.16
C ASN A 140 5.28 10.97 12.12
N GLY A 141 4.68 10.93 10.93
CA GLY A 141 3.23 10.79 10.72
C GLY A 141 2.75 9.36 10.44
N SER A 142 3.66 8.39 10.30
CA SER A 142 3.34 6.99 10.03
C SER A 142 3.35 6.16 11.32
N ALA A 143 2.47 6.51 12.26
CA ALA A 143 2.15 5.72 13.45
C ALA A 143 0.74 5.13 13.32
#